data_AF-A0A9J7L446-F1
#
_entry.id   AF-A0A9J7L446-F1
#
_cell.length_a   1.000
_cell.length_b   1.000
_cell.length_c   1.000
_cell.angle_alpha   90.00
_cell.angle_beta   90.00
_cell.angle_gamma   90.00
#
_symmetry.space_group_name_H-M   'P 1'
#
loop_
_entity.id
_entity.type
_entity.pdbx_description
1 polymer ?
#
loop_
_entity_poly.entity_id
_entity_poly.type
_entity_poly.pdbx_seq_one_letter_code
_entity_poly.pdbx_strand_id
1 'polypeptide(L)'
;MCWEMQDVFYVTKNNRTYSYKKVIPSKEQISNLRKWKAVDYLLYDTFNTSLWRKIAAQGADFHEEVYYFREVNTNVNTYCDERQEGTPNLTVVASRWNLQFEVDANFCRVIQSRVDQLMVPLRKGQKGGRAILSERVNVWAVSRGQRTFKYTDEREQYVKMRNESSW
;
A
#
# COMPACT_ATOMS: atom_id res chain seq x y z
N MET A 1 -6.22 11.73 -9.36
CA MET A 1 -5.96 11.38 -7.94
C MET A 1 -6.03 12.69 -7.20
N CYS A 2 -7.04 12.89 -6.36
CA CYS A 2 -7.26 14.14 -5.63
C CYS A 2 -6.63 14.02 -4.24
N TRP A 3 -5.33 13.72 -4.19
CA TRP A 3 -4.59 13.58 -2.95
C TRP A 3 -3.88 14.87 -2.62
N GLU A 4 -3.92 15.23 -1.35
CA GLU A 4 -3.14 16.31 -0.77
C GLU A 4 -1.87 15.76 -0.13
N MET A 5 -0.93 16.64 0.25
CA MET A 5 0.32 16.24 0.87
C MET A 5 0.11 15.41 2.16
N GLN A 6 -0.93 15.74 2.92
CA GLN A 6 -1.28 15.02 4.16
C GLN A 6 -1.74 13.56 3.92
N ASP A 7 -2.26 13.24 2.73
CA ASP A 7 -2.76 11.91 2.39
C ASP A 7 -1.65 10.91 2.05
N VAL A 8 -0.45 11.42 1.75
CA VAL A 8 0.71 10.61 1.30
C VAL A 8 1.78 10.46 2.38
N PHE A 9 1.58 11.01 3.57
CA PHE A 9 2.47 10.76 4.71
C PHE A 9 2.46 9.29 5.13
N TYR A 10 3.61 8.84 5.62
CA TYR A 10 3.82 7.46 5.98
C TYR A 10 4.78 7.28 7.15
N VAL A 11 4.51 6.24 7.92
CA VAL A 11 5.46 5.64 8.87
C VAL A 11 6.11 4.43 8.19
N THR A 12 7.43 4.34 8.25
CA THR A 12 8.15 3.18 7.70
C THR A 12 7.89 1.95 8.56
N LYS A 13 7.19 0.96 8.01
CA LYS A 13 6.91 -0.33 8.67
C LYS A 13 7.45 -1.48 7.84
N ASN A 14 7.68 -2.62 8.49
CA ASN A 14 8.14 -3.86 7.83
C ASN A 14 9.47 -3.75 7.07
N ASN A 15 10.31 -2.76 7.38
CA ASN A 15 11.66 -2.68 6.84
C ASN A 15 12.57 -3.70 7.54
N ARG A 16 12.52 -4.96 7.10
CA ARG A 16 13.35 -6.04 7.64
C ARG A 16 14.69 -6.09 6.91
N THR A 17 15.77 -6.13 7.68
CA THR A 17 17.11 -6.45 7.19
C THR A 17 17.27 -7.96 7.17
N TYR A 18 17.51 -8.53 6.00
CA TYR A 18 17.78 -9.96 5.85
C TYR A 18 19.25 -10.17 5.52
N SER A 19 19.84 -11.27 5.99
CA SER A 19 21.25 -11.61 5.74
C SER A 19 21.58 -11.69 4.26
N TYR A 20 20.67 -12.22 3.43
CA TYR A 20 20.87 -12.31 1.98
C TYR A 20 20.92 -10.96 1.28
N LYS A 21 20.39 -9.87 1.88
CA LYS A 21 20.52 -8.51 1.32
C LYS A 21 21.98 -7.99 1.34
N LYS A 22 22.87 -8.65 2.08
CA LYS A 22 24.30 -8.32 2.15
C LYS A 22 25.15 -9.05 1.10
N VAL A 23 24.57 -10.04 0.41
CA VAL A 23 25.29 -10.79 -0.63
C VAL A 23 25.34 -9.93 -1.88
N ILE A 24 26.54 -9.61 -2.33
CA ILE A 24 26.77 -8.90 -3.60
C ILE A 24 26.93 -9.97 -4.69
N PRO A 25 25.97 -10.10 -5.63
CA PRO A 25 26.05 -11.11 -6.67
C PRO A 25 27.19 -10.80 -7.65
N SER A 26 27.82 -11.85 -8.18
CA SER A 26 28.85 -11.73 -9.20
C SER A 26 28.25 -11.24 -10.53
N LYS A 27 29.10 -10.67 -11.40
CA LYS A 27 28.67 -10.25 -12.75
C LYS A 27 28.03 -11.40 -13.54
N GLU A 28 28.54 -12.61 -13.38
CA GLU A 28 27.99 -13.80 -14.02
C GLU A 28 26.60 -14.16 -13.49
N GLN A 29 26.42 -14.14 -12.16
CA GLN A 29 25.12 -14.38 -11.52
C GLN A 29 24.08 -13.36 -11.99
N ILE A 30 24.44 -12.07 -12.09
CA ILE A 30 23.54 -11.03 -12.60
C ILE A 30 23.18 -11.28 -14.07
N SER A 31 24.15 -11.67 -14.90
CA SER A 31 23.92 -11.98 -16.32
C SER A 31 22.96 -13.16 -16.49
N ASN A 32 23.17 -14.24 -15.74
CA ASN A 32 22.30 -15.40 -15.77
C ASN A 32 20.89 -15.07 -15.27
N LEU A 33 20.78 -14.27 -14.20
CA LEU A 33 19.48 -13.80 -13.70
C LEU A 33 18.74 -12.97 -14.74
N ARG A 34 19.41 -12.05 -15.44
CA ARG A 34 18.82 -11.25 -16.53
C ARG A 34 18.29 -12.11 -17.66
N LYS A 35 19.02 -13.15 -18.07
CA LYS A 35 18.57 -14.10 -19.09
C LYS A 35 17.33 -14.87 -18.63
N TRP A 36 17.33 -15.36 -17.39
CA TRP A 36 16.21 -16.13 -16.84
C TRP A 36 14.97 -15.27 -16.59
N LYS A 37 15.16 -13.99 -16.24
CA LYS A 37 14.10 -13.02 -15.92
C LYS A 37 13.92 -11.95 -16.99
N ALA A 38 14.13 -12.30 -18.26
CA ALA A 38 14.15 -11.33 -19.35
C ALA A 38 12.91 -10.40 -19.39
N VAL A 39 11.72 -10.96 -19.18
CA VAL A 39 10.45 -10.20 -19.16
C VAL A 39 10.39 -9.23 -17.97
N ASP A 40 10.75 -9.68 -16.78
CA ASP A 40 10.72 -8.86 -15.56
C ASP A 40 11.70 -7.67 -15.69
N TYR A 41 12.88 -7.90 -16.27
CA TYR A 41 13.84 -6.82 -16.53
C TYR A 41 13.34 -5.84 -17.59
N LEU A 42 12.73 -6.32 -18.68
CA LEU A 42 12.17 -5.44 -19.71
C LEU A 42 11.07 -4.53 -19.13
N LEU A 43 10.19 -5.08 -18.29
CA LEU A 43 9.16 -4.30 -17.59
C LEU A 43 9.80 -3.26 -16.66
N TYR A 44 10.77 -3.69 -15.83
CA TYR A 44 11.47 -2.80 -14.92
C TYR A 44 12.14 -1.65 -15.67
N ASP A 45 12.92 -1.92 -16.71
CA ASP A 45 13.66 -0.92 -17.46
C ASP A 45 12.71 0.08 -18.14
N THR A 46 11.58 -0.41 -18.69
CA THR A 46 10.55 0.43 -19.31
C THR A 46 9.94 1.40 -18.30
N PHE A 47 9.48 0.89 -17.15
CA PHE A 47 8.82 1.73 -16.16
C PHE A 47 9.79 2.65 -15.43
N ASN A 48 11.01 2.17 -15.11
CA ASN A 48 12.06 2.98 -14.51
C ASN A 48 12.43 4.16 -15.42
N THR A 49 12.64 3.91 -16.72
CA THR A 49 12.89 4.98 -17.70
C THR A 49 11.72 5.94 -17.78
N SER A 50 10.48 5.43 -17.83
CA SER A 50 9.28 6.27 -17.89
C SER A 50 9.10 7.15 -16.65
N LEU A 51 9.47 6.64 -15.47
CA LEU A 51 9.39 7.34 -14.20
C LEU A 51 10.36 8.51 -14.18
N TRP A 52 11.63 8.27 -14.48
CA TRP A 52 12.64 9.33 -14.48
C TRP A 52 12.36 10.40 -15.52
N ARG A 53 11.85 10.01 -16.69
CA ARG A 53 11.38 10.98 -17.70
C ARG A 53 10.25 11.88 -17.16
N LYS A 54 9.28 11.30 -16.45
CA LYS A 54 8.17 12.05 -15.85
C LYS A 54 8.64 12.97 -14.71
N ILE A 55 9.55 12.50 -13.87
CA ILE A 55 10.15 13.30 -12.79
C ILE A 55 10.92 14.48 -13.39
N ALA A 56 11.76 14.25 -14.39
CA ALA A 56 12.52 15.31 -15.05
C ALA A 56 11.62 16.37 -15.71
N ALA A 57 10.41 15.99 -16.14
CA ALA A 57 9.45 16.91 -16.73
C ALA A 57 8.69 17.79 -15.71
N GLN A 58 8.73 17.47 -14.41
CA GLN A 58 8.08 18.29 -13.37
C GLN A 58 8.85 19.59 -13.09
N GLY A 59 10.18 19.58 -13.26
CA GLY A 59 11.04 20.74 -12.99
C GLY A 59 11.96 20.55 -11.79
N ALA A 60 12.73 21.60 -11.46
CA ALA A 60 13.69 21.58 -10.36
C ALA A 60 13.02 21.67 -8.98
N ASP A 61 11.85 22.31 -8.91
CA ASP A 61 11.01 22.46 -7.73
C ASP A 61 10.45 21.13 -7.20
N PHE A 62 10.34 20.11 -8.04
CA PHE A 62 9.98 18.76 -7.62
C PHE A 62 10.92 18.22 -6.53
N HIS A 63 12.22 18.44 -6.66
CA HIS A 63 13.17 17.96 -5.66
C HIS A 63 13.06 18.72 -4.33
N GLU A 64 12.72 20.02 -4.41
CA GLU A 64 12.44 20.84 -3.23
C GLU A 64 11.14 20.40 -2.54
N GLU A 65 10.09 20.07 -3.31
CA GLU A 65 8.86 19.46 -2.79
C GLU A 65 9.15 18.15 -2.06
N VAL A 66 9.93 17.26 -2.68
CA VAL A 66 10.29 15.96 -2.07
C VAL A 66 11.10 16.15 -0.79
N TYR A 67 12.00 17.13 -0.76
CA TYR A 67 12.76 17.45 0.45
C TYR A 67 11.82 17.96 1.57
N TYR A 68 10.98 18.93 1.25
CA TYR A 68 9.98 19.49 2.18
C TYR A 68 9.05 18.40 2.71
N PHE A 69 8.52 17.55 1.82
CA PHE A 69 7.69 16.42 2.20
C PHE A 69 8.40 15.47 3.18
N ARG A 70 9.68 15.15 2.96
CA ARG A 70 10.45 14.28 3.87
C ARG A 70 10.66 14.92 5.23
N GLU A 71 10.91 16.22 5.27
CA GLU A 71 11.05 16.99 6.51
C GLU A 71 9.74 16.96 7.29
N VAL A 72 8.62 17.34 6.67
CA VAL A 72 7.30 17.34 7.32
C VAL A 72 6.92 15.93 7.76
N ASN A 73 7.12 14.91 6.92
CA ASN A 73 6.84 13.52 7.27
C ASN A 73 7.66 13.05 8.48
N THR A 74 8.91 13.51 8.60
CA THR A 74 9.76 13.21 9.77
C THR A 74 9.21 13.90 11.01
N ASN A 75 8.89 15.19 10.93
CA ASN A 75 8.34 15.96 12.05
C ASN A 75 7.00 15.39 12.54
N VAL A 76 6.11 15.02 11.61
CA VAL A 76 4.83 14.38 11.92
C VAL A 76 5.04 13.03 12.60
N ASN A 77 5.97 12.22 12.12
CA ASN A 77 6.29 10.93 12.74
C ASN A 77 6.87 11.10 14.15
N THR A 78 7.83 12.02 14.35
CA THR A 78 8.39 12.34 15.67
C THR A 78 7.30 12.82 16.62
N TYR A 79 6.45 13.73 16.18
CA TYR A 79 5.33 14.21 16.98
C TYR A 79 4.40 13.07 17.39
N CYS A 80 4.00 12.21 16.46
CA CYS A 80 3.11 11.09 16.77
C CYS A 80 3.77 10.04 17.68
N ASP A 81 5.08 9.85 17.59
CA ASP A 81 5.82 8.92 18.45
C ASP A 81 5.99 9.46 19.89
N GLU A 82 6.11 10.77 20.05
CA GLU A 82 6.32 11.44 21.34
C GLU A 82 5.03 11.97 21.98
N ARG A 83 3.90 11.95 21.24
CA ARG A 83 2.62 12.53 21.69
C ARG A 83 2.16 11.89 23.00
N GLN A 84 1.87 12.73 23.99
CA GLN A 84 1.22 12.34 25.25
C GLN A 84 -0.25 12.80 25.29
N GLU A 85 -1.05 12.16 26.14
CA GLU A 85 -2.43 12.57 26.39
C GLU A 85 -2.47 14.00 26.94
N GLY A 86 -3.32 14.86 26.36
CA GLY A 86 -3.40 16.28 26.72
C GLY A 86 -2.41 17.22 26.02
N THR A 87 -1.50 16.71 25.18
CA THR A 87 -0.64 17.58 24.34
C THR A 87 -1.44 18.26 23.22
N PRO A 88 -1.12 19.52 22.86
CA PRO A 88 -1.77 20.23 21.78
C PRO A 88 -1.48 19.57 20.41
N ASN A 89 -2.36 19.79 19.44
CA ASN A 89 -2.17 19.33 18.07
C ASN A 89 -0.96 19.98 17.41
N LEU A 90 -0.25 19.23 16.58
CA LEU A 90 0.82 19.79 15.74
C LEU A 90 0.16 20.50 14.55
N THR A 91 0.41 21.79 14.40
CA THR A 91 -0.03 22.56 13.22
C THR A 91 1.07 22.57 12.18
N VAL A 92 0.82 22.01 11.01
CA VAL A 92 1.69 22.15 9.85
C VAL A 92 1.21 23.39 9.08
N VAL A 93 2.05 24.42 9.06
CA VAL A 93 1.72 25.69 8.40
C VAL A 93 1.57 25.52 6.89
N ALA A 94 0.78 26.40 6.28
CA ALA A 94 0.68 26.46 4.84
C ALA A 94 2.04 26.79 4.21
N SER A 95 2.31 26.16 3.08
CA SER A 95 3.52 26.38 2.31
C SER A 95 3.18 26.49 0.82
N ARG A 96 4.22 26.56 -0.01
CA ARG A 96 4.13 26.51 -1.47
C ARG A 96 3.56 25.18 -2.01
N TRP A 97 3.50 24.11 -1.21
CA TRP A 97 3.13 22.74 -1.63
C TRP A 97 2.03 22.08 -0.79
N ASN A 98 1.63 22.69 0.33
CA ASN A 98 0.50 22.21 1.14
C ASN A 98 -0.28 23.38 1.72
N LEU A 99 -1.58 23.16 1.88
CA LEU A 99 -2.41 24.00 2.74
C LEU A 99 -2.09 23.70 4.21
N GLN A 100 -2.42 24.63 5.10
CA GLN A 100 -2.29 24.41 6.54
C GLN A 100 -3.22 23.27 6.98
N PHE A 101 -2.71 22.38 7.82
CA PHE A 101 -3.50 21.31 8.44
C PHE A 101 -3.00 21.01 9.85
N GLU A 102 -3.84 20.32 10.64
CA GLU A 102 -3.51 19.89 11.99
C GLU A 102 -3.34 18.38 12.06
N VAL A 103 -2.31 17.96 12.79
CA VAL A 103 -2.06 16.57 13.16
C VAL A 103 -2.62 16.36 14.56
N ASP A 104 -3.78 15.72 14.62
CA ASP A 104 -4.48 15.39 15.85
C ASP A 104 -4.17 13.95 16.34
N ALA A 105 -4.76 13.56 17.47
CA ALA A 105 -4.57 12.23 18.03
C ALA A 105 -5.10 11.12 17.10
N ASN A 106 -6.14 11.40 16.31
CA ASN A 106 -6.71 10.42 15.39
C ASN A 106 -5.80 10.22 14.17
N PHE A 107 -5.18 11.28 13.66
CA PHE A 107 -4.18 11.23 12.61
C PHE A 107 -3.02 10.32 13.02
N CYS A 108 -2.44 10.56 14.20
CA CYS A 108 -1.36 9.73 14.74
C CYS A 108 -1.79 8.26 14.91
N ARG A 109 -2.99 8.03 15.46
CA ARG A 109 -3.54 6.68 15.58
C ARG A 109 -3.63 5.97 14.23
N VAL A 110 -4.10 6.63 13.17
CA VAL A 110 -4.27 6.04 11.84
C VAL A 110 -2.91 5.75 11.19
N ILE A 111 -1.98 6.71 11.18
CA ILE A 111 -0.69 6.52 10.52
C ILE A 111 0.18 5.48 11.24
N GLN A 112 0.09 5.39 12.57
CA GLN A 112 0.76 4.38 13.38
C GLN A 112 0.00 3.05 13.46
N SER A 113 -1.24 2.95 12.98
CA SER A 113 -2.02 1.70 12.98
C SER A 113 -1.34 0.57 12.22
N ARG A 114 -1.46 -0.66 12.72
CA ARG A 114 -0.99 -1.83 11.97
C ARG A 114 -1.90 -2.08 10.77
N VAL A 115 -1.35 -2.69 9.72
CA VAL A 115 -2.11 -2.98 8.49
C VAL A 115 -3.34 -3.83 8.78
N ASP A 116 -3.24 -4.83 9.67
CA ASP A 116 -4.39 -5.64 10.06
C ASP A 116 -5.53 -4.80 10.64
N GLN A 117 -5.22 -3.83 11.52
CA GLN A 117 -6.19 -2.92 12.12
C GLN A 117 -6.87 -2.02 11.09
N LEU A 118 -6.10 -1.47 10.14
CA LEU A 118 -6.63 -0.67 9.02
C LEU A 118 -7.49 -1.51 8.05
N MET A 119 -7.15 -2.78 7.89
CA MET A 119 -7.86 -3.68 6.99
C MET A 119 -9.13 -4.26 7.62
N VAL A 120 -9.31 -4.23 8.95
CA VAL A 120 -10.54 -4.76 9.59
C VAL A 120 -11.80 -4.10 9.05
N PRO A 121 -11.92 -2.75 9.00
CA PRO A 121 -13.10 -2.10 8.41
C PRO A 121 -13.30 -2.44 6.93
N LEU A 122 -12.22 -2.51 6.14
CA LEU A 122 -12.29 -2.82 4.71
C LEU A 122 -12.72 -4.28 4.46
N ARG A 123 -12.28 -5.21 5.30
CA ARG A 123 -12.61 -6.64 5.22
C ARG A 123 -14.00 -6.98 5.75
N LYS A 124 -14.50 -6.24 6.75
CA LYS A 124 -15.84 -6.45 7.30
C LYS A 124 -16.96 -6.07 6.31
N GLY A 125 -16.61 -5.45 5.17
CA GLY A 125 -17.58 -4.82 4.28
C GLY A 125 -18.21 -3.59 4.95
N GLN A 126 -18.81 -2.71 4.15
CA GLN A 126 -19.65 -1.65 4.72
C GLN A 126 -20.76 -2.30 5.57
N LYS A 127 -21.16 -1.68 6.69
CA LYS A 127 -22.34 -2.12 7.45
C LYS A 127 -23.54 -2.21 6.50
N GLY A 128 -24.11 -3.40 6.34
CA GLY A 128 -25.21 -3.68 5.39
C GLY A 128 -24.77 -4.16 3.99
N GLY A 129 -23.46 -4.29 3.73
CA GLY A 129 -22.91 -4.83 2.50
C GLY A 129 -22.86 -6.36 2.47
N ARG A 130 -22.82 -6.94 1.27
CA ARG A 130 -22.66 -8.40 1.07
C ARG A 130 -21.31 -8.86 1.64
N ALA A 131 -21.31 -9.98 2.36
CA ALA A 131 -20.10 -10.54 2.96
C ALA A 131 -19.12 -10.99 1.85
N ILE A 132 -17.89 -10.49 1.88
CA ILE A 132 -16.84 -10.89 0.92
C ILE A 132 -16.39 -12.32 1.26
N LEU A 133 -16.33 -13.17 0.24
CA LEU A 133 -15.84 -14.53 0.39
C LEU A 133 -14.32 -14.52 0.57
N SER A 134 -13.81 -15.27 1.55
CA SER A 134 -12.37 -15.34 1.80
C SER A 134 -11.59 -15.81 0.57
N GLU A 135 -10.47 -15.16 0.27
CA GLU A 135 -9.56 -15.48 -0.82
C GLU A 135 -9.06 -16.92 -0.72
N ARG A 136 -8.90 -17.45 0.50
CA ARG A 136 -8.51 -18.86 0.71
C ARG A 136 -9.49 -19.81 0.04
N VAL A 137 -10.79 -19.55 0.11
CA VAL A 137 -11.82 -20.38 -0.52
C VAL A 137 -11.71 -20.31 -2.04
N ASN A 138 -11.49 -19.11 -2.60
CA ASN A 138 -11.32 -18.94 -4.04
C ASN A 138 -10.02 -19.58 -4.56
N VAL A 139 -8.90 -19.45 -3.86
CA VAL A 139 -7.63 -20.11 -4.22
C VAL A 139 -7.81 -21.63 -4.24
N TRP A 140 -8.54 -22.16 -3.26
CA TRP A 140 -8.83 -23.58 -3.14
C TRP A 140 -9.83 -24.07 -4.22
N ALA A 141 -10.76 -23.21 -4.65
CA ALA A 141 -11.65 -23.48 -5.78
C ALA A 141 -10.86 -23.54 -7.10
N VAL A 142 -9.96 -22.59 -7.34
CA VAL A 142 -9.10 -22.54 -8.54
C VAL A 142 -8.25 -23.80 -8.65
N SER A 143 -7.64 -24.28 -7.56
CA SER A 143 -6.83 -25.50 -7.58
C SER A 143 -7.64 -26.76 -7.89
N ARG A 144 -8.96 -26.76 -7.65
CA ARG A 144 -9.91 -27.82 -8.02
C ARG A 144 -10.65 -27.56 -9.35
N GLY A 145 -10.30 -26.53 -10.11
CA GLY A 145 -11.00 -26.17 -11.34
C GLY A 145 -12.46 -25.71 -11.14
N GLN A 146 -12.78 -25.22 -9.95
CA GLN A 146 -14.11 -24.71 -9.58
C GLN A 146 -14.21 -23.19 -9.79
N ARG A 147 -15.43 -22.70 -10.00
CA ARG A 147 -15.71 -21.26 -10.10
C ARG A 147 -15.41 -20.54 -8.78
N THR A 148 -14.87 -19.33 -8.88
CA THR A 148 -14.66 -18.39 -7.77
C THR A 148 -15.84 -17.43 -7.61
N PHE A 149 -16.09 -16.97 -6.39
CA PHE A 149 -17.17 -16.01 -6.08
C PHE A 149 -16.62 -14.83 -5.29
N LYS A 150 -17.16 -13.64 -5.52
CA LYS A 150 -16.75 -12.45 -4.78
C LYS A 150 -17.43 -12.40 -3.42
N TYR A 151 -18.70 -12.76 -3.36
CA TYR A 151 -19.50 -12.71 -2.14
C TYR A 151 -19.97 -14.09 -1.69
N THR A 152 -20.16 -14.25 -0.38
CA THR A 152 -20.53 -15.54 0.24
C THR A 152 -21.90 -16.02 -0.24
N ASP A 153 -22.87 -15.11 -0.37
CA ASP A 153 -24.23 -15.40 -0.79
C ASP A 153 -24.32 -15.83 -2.26
N GLU A 154 -23.46 -15.30 -3.16
CA GLU A 154 -23.35 -15.79 -4.55
C GLU A 154 -22.93 -17.25 -4.61
N ARG A 155 -21.95 -17.63 -3.77
CA ARG A 155 -21.49 -19.01 -3.68
C ARG A 155 -22.59 -19.92 -3.15
N GLU A 156 -23.31 -19.50 -2.13
CA GLU A 156 -24.42 -20.25 -1.54
C GLU A 156 -25.55 -20.50 -2.55
N GLN A 157 -25.94 -19.46 -3.30
CA GLN A 157 -26.92 -19.59 -4.38
C GLN A 157 -26.47 -20.59 -5.44
N TYR A 158 -25.22 -20.52 -5.87
CA TYR A 158 -24.67 -21.47 -6.84
C TYR A 158 -24.64 -22.91 -6.33
N VAL A 159 -24.21 -23.13 -5.08
CA VAL A 159 -24.20 -24.46 -4.47
C VAL A 159 -25.61 -25.02 -4.36
N LYS A 160 -26.59 -24.17 -3.98
CA LYS A 160 -28.00 -24.54 -3.92
C LYS A 160 -28.54 -24.95 -5.29
N MET A 161 -28.35 -24.11 -6.32
CA MET A 161 -28.76 -24.41 -7.70
C MET A 161 -28.14 -25.71 -8.22
N ARG A 162 -26.84 -25.92 -7.97
CA ARG A 162 -26.13 -27.13 -8.39
C ARG A 162 -26.69 -28.39 -7.72
N ASN A 163 -27.00 -28.32 -6.43
CA ASN A 163 -27.55 -29.46 -5.69
C ASN A 163 -28.99 -29.77 -6.10
N GLU A 164 -29.79 -28.75 -6.44
CA GLU A 164 -31.16 -28.90 -6.96
C GLU A 164 -31.17 -29.46 -8.40
N SER A 165 -30.13 -29.18 -9.19
CA SER A 165 -29.98 -29.70 -10.57
C SER A 165 -29.40 -31.12 -10.66
N SER A 166 -29.15 -31.76 -9.52
CA SER A 166 -28.52 -33.08 -9.42
C SER A 166 -29.52 -34.20 -9.10
N TRP A 167 -30.82 -33.93 -9.21
CA TRP A 167 -31.94 -34.87 -9.09
C TRP A 167 -32.69 -34.97 -10.42
#